data_AF-A0A3D2L6U7-F1
#
_entry.id   AF-A0A3D2L6U7-F1
#
_cell.length_a   1.000
_cell.length_b   1.000
_cell.length_c   1.000
_cell.angle_alpha   90.00
_cell.angle_beta   90.00
_cell.angle_gamma   90.00
#
_symmetry.space_group_name_H-M   'P 1'
#
loop_
_entity.id
_entity.type
_entity.pdbx_description
1 polymer ?
#
loop_
_entity_poly.entity_id
_entity_poly.type
_entity_poly.pdbx_seq_one_letter_code
_entity_poly.pdbx_strand_id
1 'polypeptide(L)' 'ADIHPGATVAVVGCGPIGLMAVEGAFLMGAAKVYAVDLVAERRAMAEAMGAIALDASEAKAVIEEQTRGRMCDSVV' A
#
# COMPACT_ATOMS: atom_id res chain seq x y z
N ALA A 1 -10.17 -7.48 -2.66
CA ALA A 1 -9.54 -7.70 -1.35
C ALA A 1 -10.58 -7.47 -0.27
N ASP A 2 -10.57 -8.25 0.80
CA ASP A 2 -11.49 -8.09 1.92
C ASP A 2 -10.89 -7.08 2.91
N ILE A 3 -11.11 -5.79 2.63
CA ILE A 3 -10.55 -4.69 3.42
C ILE A 3 -11.58 -4.27 4.47
N HIS A 4 -11.17 -4.34 5.74
CA HIS A 4 -12.00 -3.95 6.87
C HIS A 4 -11.33 -2.80 7.65
N PRO A 5 -12.09 -2.08 8.51
CA PRO A 5 -11.52 -1.05 9.37
C PRO A 5 -10.32 -1.58 10.17
N GLY A 6 -9.24 -0.80 10.20
CA GLY A 6 -7.99 -1.17 10.88
C GLY A 6 -7.05 -2.08 10.08
N ALA A 7 -7.43 -2.54 8.88
CA ALA A 7 -6.59 -3.42 8.07
C ALA A 7 -5.30 -2.74 7.59
N THR A 8 -4.25 -3.54 7.45
CA THR A 8 -3.01 -3.20 6.74
C THR A 8 -3.08 -3.75 5.33
N VAL A 9 -2.99 -2.89 4.33
CA VAL A 9 -3.17 -3.24 2.90
C VAL A 9 -1.88 -2.97 2.14
N ALA A 10 -1.51 -3.85 1.20
CA ALA A 10 -0.55 -3.54 0.15
C ALA A 10 -1.26 -3.40 -1.20
N VAL A 11 -0.88 -2.39 -1.99
CA VAL A 11 -1.29 -2.21 -3.37
C VAL A 11 -0.06 -2.35 -4.25
N VAL A 12 -0.07 -3.34 -5.15
CA VAL A 12 1.04 -3.59 -6.05
C VAL A 12 0.76 -2.96 -7.41
N GLY A 13 1.52 -1.91 -7.73
CA GLY A 13 1.34 -1.05 -8.88
C GLY A 13 0.62 0.24 -8.51
N CYS A 14 1.21 1.38 -8.88
CA CYS A 14 0.71 2.73 -8.65
C CYS A 14 0.32 3.42 -9.98
N GLY A 15 -0.18 2.64 -10.95
CA GLY A 15 -0.86 3.19 -12.12
C GLY A 15 -2.25 3.75 -11.76
N PRO A 16 -3.05 4.23 -12.74
CA PRO A 16 -4.35 4.84 -12.46
C PRO A 16 -5.29 3.95 -11.61
N ILE A 17 -5.35 2.66 -11.90
CA ILE A 17 -6.15 1.69 -11.14
C ILE A 17 -5.58 1.46 -9.74
N GLY A 18 -4.25 1.39 -9.63
CA GLY A 18 -3.57 1.25 -8.34
C GLY A 18 -3.80 2.44 -7.42
N LEU A 19 -3.74 3.67 -7.94
CA LEU A 19 -4.04 4.87 -7.18
C LEU A 19 -5.51 4.90 -6.72
N MET A 20 -6.45 4.49 -7.58
CA MET A 20 -7.85 4.30 -7.16
C MET A 20 -7.99 3.23 -6.07
N ALA A 21 -7.17 2.17 -6.11
CA ALA A 21 -7.15 1.14 -5.08
C ALA A 21 -6.58 1.65 -3.75
N VAL A 22 -5.55 2.52 -3.79
CA VAL A 22 -5.03 3.22 -2.60
C VAL A 22 -6.11 4.06 -1.94
N GLU A 23 -6.79 4.91 -2.71
CA GLU A 23 -7.91 5.72 -2.21
C GLU A 23 -9.02 4.82 -1.65
N GLY A 24 -9.41 3.80 -2.41
CA GLY A 24 -10.45 2.85 -2.00
C GLY A 24 -10.12 2.12 -0.71
N ALA A 25 -8.85 1.74 -0.50
CA ALA A 25 -8.40 1.11 0.73
C ALA A 25 -8.59 2.03 1.95
N PHE A 26 -8.22 3.31 1.82
CA PHE A 26 -8.47 4.28 2.88
C PHE A 26 -9.95 4.53 3.13
N LEU A 27 -10.76 4.64 2.06
CA LEU A 27 -12.22 4.80 2.16
C LEU A 27 -12.90 3.60 2.86
N MET A 28 -12.35 2.39 2.72
CA MET A 28 -12.80 1.18 3.41
C MET A 28 -12.30 1.08 4.87
N GLY A 29 -11.50 2.05 5.33
CA GLY A 29 -11.03 2.15 6.71
C GLY A 29 -9.69 1.45 6.97
N ALA A 30 -8.90 1.16 5.94
CA ALA A 30 -7.54 0.68 6.15
C ALA A 30 -6.75 1.65 7.03
N ALA A 31 -6.10 1.14 8.08
CA ALA A 31 -5.27 1.96 8.95
C ALA A 31 -3.91 2.27 8.32
N LYS A 32 -3.44 1.40 7.43
CA LYS A 32 -2.15 1.54 6.76
C LYS A 32 -2.24 0.95 5.35
N VAL A 33 -1.75 1.72 4.37
CA VAL A 33 -1.67 1.29 2.97
C VAL A 33 -0.22 1.42 2.52
N TYR A 34 0.37 0.31 2.07
CA TYR A 34 1.67 0.29 1.40
C TYR A 34 1.44 0.30 -0.11
N ALA A 35 2.06 1.23 -0.82
CA ALA A 35 1.94 1.35 -2.27
C ALA A 35 3.28 1.00 -2.93
N VAL A 36 3.31 -0.07 -3.72
CA VAL A 36 4.55 -0.62 -4.29
C VAL A 36 4.59 -0.38 -5.79
N ASP A 37 5.58 0.33 -6.30
CA ASP A 37 5.80 0.49 -7.75
C ASP A 37 7.29 0.66 -8.03
N LEU A 38 7.71 0.38 -9.26
CA LEU A 38 9.08 0.55 -9.73
C LEU A 38 9.39 2.00 -10.14
N VAL A 39 8.35 2.76 -10.49
CA VAL A 39 8.46 4.13 -11.01
C VAL A 39 8.29 5.12 -9.87
N ALA A 40 9.34 5.92 -9.61
CA ALA A 40 9.39 6.86 -8.49
C ALA A 40 8.27 7.91 -8.54
N GLU A 41 7.92 8.41 -9.73
CA GLU A 41 6.85 9.39 -9.91
C GLU A 41 5.49 8.82 -9.51
N ARG A 42 5.23 7.54 -9.81
CA ARG A 42 3.99 6.87 -9.40
C ARG A 42 3.92 6.66 -7.90
N ARG A 43 5.05 6.33 -7.28
CA ARG A 43 5.18 6.23 -5.81
C ARG A 43 4.88 7.57 -5.14
N ALA A 44 5.44 8.66 -5.66
CA ALA A 44 5.20 10.01 -5.13
C ALA A 44 3.70 10.40 -5.18
N MET A 45 2.98 9.96 -6.22
CA MET A 45 1.52 10.15 -6.27
C MET A 45 0.79 9.38 -5.18
N ALA A 46 1.14 8.13 -4.93
CA ALA A 46 0.54 7.33 -3.87
C ALA A 46 0.88 7.88 -2.48
N GLU A 47 2.10 8.38 -2.29
CA GLU A 47 2.55 9.02 -1.05
C GLU A 47 1.78 10.31 -0.75
N ALA A 48 1.48 11.12 -1.78
CA ALA A 48 0.62 12.29 -1.64
C ALA A 48 -0.82 11.96 -1.20
N MET A 49 -1.27 10.73 -1.38
CA MET A 49 -2.56 10.21 -0.90
C MET A 49 -2.49 9.64 0.53
N GLY A 50 -1.31 9.67 1.16
CA GLY A 50 -1.09 9.17 2.52
C GLY A 50 -0.63 7.71 2.61
N ALA A 51 -0.38 7.05 1.47
CA ALA A 51 0.19 5.71 1.46
C ALA A 51 1.69 5.74 1.79
N ILE A 52 2.21 4.63 2.33
CA ILE A 52 3.64 4.41 2.48
C ILE A 52 4.15 3.84 1.15
N ALA A 53 4.78 4.68 0.35
CA ALA A 53 5.26 4.26 -0.97
C ALA A 53 6.63 3.58 -0.88
N LEU A 54 6.77 2.41 -1.50
CA LEU A 54 7.97 1.57 -1.42
C LEU A 54 8.42 1.13 -2.81
N ASP A 55 9.72 1.11 -3.06
CA ASP A 55 10.25 0.40 -4.22
C ASP A 55 10.02 -1.11 -4.08
N ALA A 56 9.81 -1.81 -5.20
CA ALA A 56 9.55 -3.25 -5.17
C ALA A 56 10.72 -4.06 -4.56
N SER A 57 11.95 -3.56 -4.68
CA SER A 57 13.15 -4.21 -4.14
C SER A 57 13.20 -4.25 -2.60
N GLU A 58 12.57 -3.28 -1.93
CA GLU A 58 12.58 -3.15 -0.46
C GLU A 58 11.24 -3.50 0.19
N ALA A 59 10.14 -3.50 -0.59
CA ALA A 59 8.78 -3.59 -0.08
C ALA A 59 8.56 -4.73 0.91
N LYS A 60 9.01 -5.95 0.59
CA LYS A 60 8.84 -7.11 1.47
C LYS A 60 9.53 -6.89 2.83
N ALA A 61 10.80 -6.48 2.81
CA ALA A 61 11.59 -6.34 4.03
C ALA A 61 11.02 -5.25 4.93
N VAL A 62 10.65 -4.11 4.35
CA VAL A 62 10.06 -2.98 5.09
C VAL A 62 8.69 -3.35 5.66
N ILE A 63 7.82 -4.00 4.87
CA ILE A 63 6.49 -4.44 5.36
C ILE A 63 6.66 -5.44 6.51
N GLU A 64 7.55 -6.41 6.36
CA GLU A 64 7.82 -7.42 7.39
C GLU A 64 8.31 -6.77 8.69
N GLU A 65 9.27 -5.85 8.61
CA GLU A 65 9.78 -5.11 9.77
C GLU A 65 8.69 -4.26 10.43
N GLN A 66 8.00 -3.42 9.67
CA GLN A 66 7.00 -2.49 10.21
C GLN A 66 5.75 -3.17 10.75
N THR A 67 5.44 -4.38 10.27
CA THR A 67 4.32 -5.20 10.76
C THR A 67 4.75 -6.23 11.80
N ARG A 68 6.03 -6.23 12.22
CA ARG A 68 6.60 -7.21 13.17
C ARG A 68 6.34 -8.66 12.73
N GLY A 69 6.50 -8.92 11.44
CA GLY A 69 6.32 -10.23 10.82
C GLY A 69 4.87 -10.63 10.51
N ARG A 70 3.86 -9.82 10.88
CA ARG A 70 2.44 -10.14 10.62
C ARG A 70 2.06 -10.03 9.14
N MET A 71 2.77 -9.19 8.38
CA MET A 71 2.47 -8.85 6.98
C MET A 71 1.10 -8.15 6.82
N CYS A 72 0.70 -7.88 5.57
CA CYS A 72 -0.56 -7.22 5.25
C CYS A 72 -1.74 -8.18 5.40
N ASP A 73 -2.88 -7.67 5.89
CA ASP A 73 -4.14 -8.42 5.96
C ASP A 73 -4.77 -8.59 4.55
N SER A 74 -4.42 -7.71 3.60
CA SER A 74 -4.89 -7.76 2.22
C SER A 74 -3.86 -7.23 1.22
N VAL A 75 -3.91 -7.77 -0.01
CA VAL A 75 -3.13 -7.30 -1.15
C VAL A 75 -4.06 -7.05 -2.34
N VAL A 76 -3.84 -5.95 -3.04
CA VAL A 76 -4.55 -5.56 -4.27
C VAL A 76 -3.58 -5.51 -5.43
#